data_AF-A0A9Q3FB27-F1
#
_entry.id   AF-A0A9Q3FB27-F1
#
_cell.length_a   1.000
_cell.length_b   1.000
_cell.length_c   1.000
_cell.angle_alpha   90.00
_cell.angle_beta   90.00
_cell.angle_gamma   90.00
#
_symmetry.space_group_name_H-M   'P 1'
#
loop_
_entity.id
_entity.type
_entity.pdbx_description
1 polymer ?
#
loop_
_entity_poly.entity_id
_entity_poly.type
_entity_poly.pdbx_seq_one_letter_code
_entity_poly.pdbx_strand_id
1 'polypeptide(L)'
;MDLPALSFHASLEEERDEEEEPEEIKAVLKVVPPAYHQYLDVLFKVKEEKLPPYHTCDHQIKLEILLPPFQILKETFTTAPILSHFNPSLPTIVETDFSDDALGSVLSQVNDSGNHPIAFDSQEAPPS
;
A
#
# COMPACT_ATOMS: atom_id res chain seq x y z
N MET A 1 68.51 -14.36 17.91
CA MET A 1 67.94 -13.68 16.73
C MET A 1 66.94 -14.68 16.15
N ASP A 2 65.62 -14.61 16.28
CA ASP A 2 64.69 -13.66 16.89
C ASP A 2 63.35 -14.38 17.12
N LEU A 3 62.51 -13.75 17.95
CA LEU A 3 61.18 -14.12 18.45
C LEU A 3 60.10 -14.42 17.37
N PRO A 4 58.95 -15.03 17.75
CA PRO A 4 57.91 -15.52 16.83
C PRO A 4 56.87 -14.45 16.47
N ALA A 5 56.17 -14.61 15.34
CA ALA A 5 54.98 -13.84 14.99
C ALA A 5 53.99 -14.76 14.24
N LEU A 6 52.88 -15.18 14.85
CA LEU A 6 51.62 -14.46 15.09
C LEU A 6 50.57 -14.75 14.00
N SER A 7 49.61 -15.58 14.43
CA SER A 7 48.21 -15.67 14.01
C SER A 7 47.64 -14.43 13.30
N PHE A 8 46.83 -14.68 12.27
CA PHE A 8 45.59 -13.92 12.09
C PHE A 8 44.41 -14.89 11.92
N HIS A 9 43.81 -15.22 13.07
CA HIS A 9 42.38 -15.41 13.17
C HIS A 9 41.70 -14.09 12.76
N ALA A 10 40.78 -14.16 11.80
CA ALA A 10 39.69 -13.20 11.64
C ALA A 10 38.55 -14.07 11.08
N SER A 11 37.65 -14.66 11.88
CA SER A 11 36.70 -13.93 12.73
C SER A 11 36.28 -12.62 12.06
N LEU A 12 35.72 -12.73 10.85
CA LEU A 12 34.64 -11.82 10.50
C LEU A 12 33.43 -12.31 11.29
N GLU A 13 33.40 -11.89 12.54
CA GLU A 13 32.14 -11.68 13.21
C GLU A 13 31.37 -10.75 12.28
N GLU A 14 30.33 -11.29 11.61
CA GLU A 14 29.17 -10.48 11.32
C GLU A 14 28.76 -9.96 12.69
N GLU A 15 29.27 -8.78 13.04
CA GLU A 15 28.60 -7.91 13.98
C GLU A 15 27.25 -7.64 13.32
N ARG A 16 26.32 -8.57 13.62
CA ARG A 16 24.91 -8.35 13.51
C ARG A 16 24.71 -7.17 14.43
N ASP A 17 24.66 -5.98 13.84
CA ASP A 17 24.13 -4.80 14.49
C ASP A 17 22.85 -5.30 15.17
N GLU A 18 22.91 -5.45 16.50
CA GLU A 18 21.72 -5.62 17.31
C GLU A 18 21.04 -4.26 17.17
N GLU A 19 20.31 -4.08 16.07
CA GLU A 19 19.39 -2.96 15.88
C GLU A 19 18.49 -3.00 17.11
N GLU A 20 18.83 -2.13 18.06
CA GLU A 20 18.20 -2.08 19.36
C GLU A 20 16.72 -1.87 19.08
N GLU A 21 15.90 -2.89 19.33
CA GLU A 21 14.49 -2.82 18.97
C GLU A 21 13.93 -1.53 19.58
N PRO A 22 13.29 -0.66 18.76
CA PRO A 22 12.85 0.64 19.23
C PRO A 22 12.02 0.45 20.50
N GLU A 23 12.20 1.33 21.48
CA GLU A 23 11.56 1.22 22.81
C GLU A 23 10.03 1.04 22.71
N GLU A 24 9.43 1.51 21.61
CA GLU A 24 8.03 1.29 21.22
C GLU A 24 7.68 -0.19 21.00
N ILE A 25 8.54 -0.98 20.34
CA ILE A 25 8.32 -2.42 20.12
C ILE A 25 8.47 -3.21 21.41
N LYS A 26 9.47 -2.86 22.26
CA LYS A 26 9.64 -3.45 23.58
C LYS A 26 8.44 -3.19 24.50
N ALA A 27 7.81 -2.02 24.39
CA ALA A 27 6.60 -1.68 25.15
C ALA A 27 5.39 -2.51 24.70
N VAL A 28 5.19 -2.69 23.39
CA VAL A 28 4.08 -3.48 22.84
C VAL A 28 4.28 -4.98 23.08
N LEU A 29 5.51 -5.51 23.01
CA LEU A 29 5.81 -6.91 23.36
C LEU A 29 5.36 -7.29 24.77
N LYS A 30 5.38 -6.32 25.70
CA LYS A 30 4.90 -6.50 27.08
C LYS A 30 3.37 -6.45 27.22
N VAL A 31 2.68 -5.81 26.28
CA VAL A 31 1.21 -5.66 26.30
C VAL A 31 0.53 -6.76 25.49
N VAL A 32 1.16 -7.21 24.40
CA VAL A 32 0.61 -8.23 23.51
C VAL A 32 0.79 -9.62 24.13
N PRO A 33 -0.29 -10.40 24.29
CA PRO A 33 -0.20 -11.75 24.82
C PRO A 33 0.70 -12.65 23.94
N PRO A 34 1.45 -13.61 24.53
CA PRO A 34 2.44 -14.41 23.80
C PRO A 34 1.89 -15.15 22.56
N ALA A 35 0.61 -15.51 22.58
CA ALA A 35 -0.06 -16.17 21.45
C ALA A 35 -0.10 -15.32 20.17
N TYR A 36 0.03 -14.00 20.29
CA TYR A 36 -0.02 -13.05 19.18
C TYR A 36 1.36 -12.54 18.75
N HIS A 37 2.45 -13.01 19.39
CA HIS A 37 3.81 -12.60 19.04
C HIS A 37 4.20 -12.99 17.60
N GLN A 38 3.56 -14.03 17.04
CA GLN A 38 3.76 -14.43 15.64
C GLN A 38 3.18 -13.46 14.61
N TYR A 39 2.36 -12.49 15.01
CA TYR A 39 1.72 -11.50 14.13
C TYR A 39 2.25 -10.08 14.35
N LEU A 40 3.32 -9.93 15.14
CA LEU A 40 3.89 -8.61 15.39
C LEU A 40 4.40 -7.97 14.11
N ASP A 41 4.80 -8.75 13.12
CA ASP A 41 5.14 -8.28 11.77
C ASP A 41 3.96 -7.70 10.99
N VAL A 42 2.72 -8.10 11.33
CA VAL A 42 1.47 -7.52 10.79
C VAL A 42 1.06 -6.28 11.58
N LEU A 43 1.21 -6.32 12.91
CA LEU A 43 0.84 -5.22 13.80
C LEU A 43 1.82 -4.05 13.72
N PHE A 44 3.10 -4.35 13.47
CA PHE A 44 4.14 -3.38 13.20
C PHE A 44 4.41 -3.34 11.72
N LYS A 45 3.93 -2.26 11.11
CA LYS A 45 4.06 -1.95 9.69
C LYS A 45 5.51 -1.62 9.27
N VAL A 46 6.50 -2.36 9.76
CA VAL A 46 7.93 -2.19 9.45
C VAL A 46 8.26 -2.80 8.07
N LYS A 47 7.44 -3.74 7.56
CA LYS A 47 7.67 -4.40 6.26
C LYS A 47 6.78 -3.93 5.12
N GLU A 48 5.80 -3.09 5.38
CA GLU A 48 4.71 -2.80 4.44
C GLU A 48 4.73 -1.37 3.87
N GLU A 49 5.92 -0.77 3.80
CA GLU A 49 6.15 0.43 2.98
C GLU A 49 6.54 0.10 1.53
N LYS A 50 6.78 -1.18 1.21
CA LYS A 50 7.02 -1.58 -0.17
C LYS A 50 5.69 -1.83 -0.85
N LEU A 51 5.31 -0.88 -1.70
CA LEU A 51 4.17 -1.03 -2.60
C LEU A 51 4.26 -2.38 -3.32
N PRO A 52 3.14 -3.11 -3.45
CA PRO A 52 3.11 -4.34 -4.23
C PRO A 52 3.61 -4.08 -5.67
N PRO A 53 4.22 -5.08 -6.31
CA PRO A 53 4.68 -4.92 -7.68
C PRO A 53 3.51 -4.57 -8.59
N TYR A 54 3.69 -3.51 -9.37
CA TYR A 54 2.69 -2.97 -10.28
C TYR A 54 2.12 -4.05 -11.20
N HIS A 55 0.80 -4.17 -11.24
CA HIS A 55 0.09 -5.12 -12.09
C HIS A 55 -0.13 -4.56 -13.50
N THR A 56 -0.35 -5.44 -14.48
CA THR A 56 -0.59 -5.04 -15.88
C THR A 56 -1.86 -4.20 -16.08
N CYS A 57 -2.76 -4.23 -15.09
CA CYS A 57 -4.01 -3.47 -15.03
C CYS A 57 -3.95 -2.24 -14.12
N ASP A 58 -2.83 -1.96 -13.46
CA ASP A 58 -2.69 -0.72 -12.70
C ASP A 58 -2.68 0.47 -13.67
N HIS A 59 -3.28 1.59 -13.27
CA HIS A 59 -3.23 2.83 -14.03
C HIS A 59 -2.05 3.68 -13.53
N GLN A 60 -1.17 4.11 -14.45
CA GLN A 60 0.01 4.92 -14.14
C GLN A 60 -0.43 6.37 -13.90
N ILE A 61 -0.66 6.74 -12.64
CA ILE A 61 -0.91 8.12 -12.25
C ILE A 61 0.44 8.80 -11.98
N LYS A 62 0.91 9.61 -12.95
CA LYS A 62 2.13 10.41 -12.78
C LYS A 62 1.82 11.62 -11.90
N LEU A 63 2.29 11.60 -10.66
CA LEU A 63 2.15 12.71 -9.73
C LEU A 63 3.21 13.78 -10.02
N GLU A 64 2.83 14.88 -10.66
CA GLU A 64 3.71 16.05 -10.77
C GLU A 64 3.57 16.93 -9.52
N ILE A 65 4.67 17.10 -8.79
CA ILE A 65 4.73 17.69 -7.44
C ILE A 65 4.50 19.21 -7.52
N LEU A 66 3.24 19.63 -7.59
CA LEU A 66 2.83 21.03 -7.44
C LEU A 66 1.80 21.23 -6.31
N LEU A 67 1.24 20.13 -5.78
CA LEU A 67 0.26 20.10 -4.69
C LEU A 67 0.59 18.92 -3.73
N PRO A 68 0.02 18.90 -2.51
CA PRO A 68 0.11 17.73 -1.64
C PRO A 68 -0.37 16.47 -2.39
N PRO A 69 0.28 15.31 -2.21
CA PRO A 69 -0.03 14.10 -2.99
C PRO A 69 -1.52 13.71 -3.01
N PHE A 70 -2.21 13.90 -1.89
CA PHE A 70 -3.65 13.64 -1.78
C PHE A 70 -4.51 14.59 -2.62
N GLN A 71 -4.11 15.85 -2.76
CA GLN A 71 -4.83 16.82 -3.58
C GLN A 71 -4.64 16.52 -5.07
N ILE A 72 -3.43 16.13 -5.48
CA ILE A 72 -3.16 15.64 -6.84
C ILE A 72 -4.04 14.41 -7.13
N LEU A 73 -4.14 13.48 -6.19
CA LEU A 73 -4.99 12.30 -6.33
C LEU A 73 -6.45 12.69 -6.60
N LYS A 74 -7.03 13.55 -5.75
CA LYS A 74 -8.40 14.03 -5.92
C LYS A 74 -8.61 14.68 -7.29
N GLU A 75 -7.73 15.60 -7.67
CA GLU A 75 -7.83 16.29 -8.95
C GLU A 75 -7.71 15.31 -10.12
N THR A 76 -6.75 14.40 -10.08
CA THR A 76 -6.51 13.43 -11.16
C THR A 76 -7.72 12.49 -11.33
N PHE A 77 -8.29 11.97 -10.24
CA PHE A 77 -9.47 11.09 -10.29
C PHE A 77 -10.76 11.80 -10.74
N THR A 78 -10.86 13.12 -10.50
CA THR A 78 -12.07 13.90 -10.81
C THR A 78 -11.99 14.66 -12.13
N THR A 79 -10.87 14.57 -12.85
CA THR A 79 -10.64 15.28 -14.11
C THR A 79 -10.33 14.31 -15.26
N ALA A 80 -10.50 14.81 -16.49
CA ALA A 80 -10.06 14.07 -17.67
C ALA A 80 -8.52 13.91 -17.61
N PRO A 81 -7.97 12.73 -17.96
CA PRO A 81 -8.60 11.66 -18.73
C PRO A 81 -9.17 10.52 -17.88
N ILE A 82 -9.27 10.62 -16.55
CA ILE A 82 -9.71 9.49 -15.70
C ILE A 82 -11.23 9.39 -15.62
N LEU A 83 -11.92 10.53 -15.62
CA LEU A 83 -13.38 10.59 -15.69
C LEU A 83 -13.81 11.00 -17.10
N SER A 84 -14.60 10.16 -17.78
CA SER A 84 -15.15 10.50 -19.11
C SER A 84 -16.64 10.81 -19.04
N HIS A 85 -17.12 11.49 -20.09
CA HIS A 85 -18.54 11.71 -20.29
C HIS A 85 -19.25 10.43 -20.71
N PHE A 86 -20.45 10.22 -20.14
CA PHE A 86 -21.31 9.12 -20.51
C PHE A 86 -21.69 9.17 -22.00
N ASN A 87 -21.53 8.05 -22.70
CA ASN A 87 -21.96 7.87 -24.08
C ASN A 87 -23.03 6.76 -24.15
N PRO A 88 -24.29 7.06 -24.50
CA PRO A 88 -25.37 6.06 -24.51
C PRO A 88 -25.19 4.93 -25.52
N SER A 89 -24.23 5.05 -26.45
CA SER A 89 -23.94 4.01 -27.44
C SER A 89 -22.95 2.96 -26.95
N LEU A 90 -22.27 3.20 -25.82
CA LEU A 90 -21.27 2.29 -25.27
C LEU A 90 -21.86 1.41 -24.16
N PRO A 91 -21.44 0.13 -24.07
CA PRO A 91 -21.81 -0.74 -22.96
C PRO A 91 -21.37 -0.17 -21.61
N THR A 92 -22.18 -0.39 -20.59
CA THR A 92 -21.94 0.08 -19.22
C THR A 92 -21.73 -1.11 -18.29
N ILE A 93 -20.77 -0.98 -17.38
CA ILE A 93 -20.45 -1.94 -16.33
C ILE A 93 -20.57 -1.21 -14.99
N VAL A 94 -21.23 -1.85 -14.02
CA VAL A 94 -21.26 -1.39 -12.63
C VAL A 94 -20.50 -2.41 -11.81
N GLU A 95 -19.41 -1.97 -11.19
CA GLU A 95 -18.64 -2.75 -10.22
C GLU A 95 -18.98 -2.24 -8.82
N THR A 96 -19.15 -3.15 -7.87
CA THR A 96 -19.53 -2.81 -6.50
C THR A 96 -18.76 -3.69 -5.54
N ASP A 97 -18.24 -3.06 -4.49
CA ASP A 97 -17.62 -3.72 -3.35
C ASP A 97 -18.32 -3.25 -2.07
N PHE A 98 -18.39 -4.13 -1.07
CA PHE A 98 -19.13 -3.87 0.17
C PHE A 98 -18.39 -4.48 1.36
N SER A 99 -18.25 -3.68 2.42
CA SER A 99 -17.85 -4.11 3.76
C SER A 99 -19.00 -3.92 4.75
N ASP A 100 -18.84 -4.41 5.97
CA ASP A 100 -19.84 -4.20 7.04
C ASP A 100 -20.15 -2.72 7.31
N ASP A 101 -19.22 -1.81 6.98
CA ASP A 101 -19.31 -0.38 7.25
C ASP A 101 -19.70 0.45 6.02
N ALA A 102 -19.46 -0.01 4.79
CA ALA A 102 -19.65 0.82 3.60
C ALA A 102 -19.84 0.02 2.30
N LEU A 103 -20.53 0.66 1.35
CA LEU A 103 -20.65 0.24 -0.05
C LEU A 103 -19.89 1.24 -0.94
N GLY A 104 -19.10 0.72 -1.87
CA GLY A 104 -18.46 1.49 -2.93
C GLY A 104 -18.84 0.94 -4.29
N SER A 105 -19.11 1.81 -5.26
CA SER A 105 -19.37 1.39 -6.64
C SER A 105 -18.71 2.30 -7.68
N VAL A 106 -18.39 1.70 -8.83
CA VAL A 106 -17.83 2.38 -10.00
C VAL A 106 -18.71 2.10 -11.20
N LEU A 107 -19.16 3.17 -11.86
CA LEU A 107 -19.81 3.11 -13.15
C LEU A 107 -18.76 3.31 -14.24
N SER A 108 -18.56 2.30 -15.09
CA SER A 108 -17.60 2.32 -16.18
C SER A 108 -18.27 2.10 -17.53
N GLN A 109 -17.68 2.60 -18.61
CA GLN A 109 -18.08 2.26 -19.98
C GLN A 109 -16.92 1.64 -20.75
N VAL A 110 -17.25 0.62 -21.55
CA VAL A 110 -16.27 -0.10 -22.37
C VAL A 110 -16.03 0.68 -23.67
N ASN A 111 -14.77 1.03 -23.94
CA ASN A 111 -14.32 1.64 -25.18
C ASN A 111 -13.19 0.82 -25.82
N ASP A 112 -12.63 1.29 -26.94
CA ASP A 112 -11.54 0.61 -27.65
C ASP A 112 -10.25 0.44 -26.82
N SER A 113 -10.09 1.24 -25.76
CA SER A 113 -8.94 1.21 -24.83
C SER A 113 -9.22 0.42 -23.55
N GLY A 114 -10.43 -0.14 -23.37
CA GLY A 114 -10.84 -0.90 -22.19
C GLY A 114 -11.97 -0.24 -21.39
N ASN A 115 -12.05 -0.57 -20.10
CA ASN A 115 -13.05 -0.01 -19.18
C ASN A 115 -12.63 1.40 -18.76
N HIS A 116 -13.54 2.36 -18.91
CA HIS A 116 -13.29 3.75 -18.57
C HIS A 116 -14.27 4.26 -17.51
N PRO A 117 -13.79 4.82 -16.38
CA PRO A 117 -14.66 5.33 -15.33
C PRO A 117 -15.51 6.52 -15.79
N ILE A 118 -16.79 6.51 -15.44
CA ILE A 118 -17.75 7.59 -15.69
C ILE A 118 -18.18 8.24 -14.38
N ALA A 119 -18.41 7.44 -13.33
CA ALA A 119 -18.80 7.93 -12.03
C ALA A 119 -18.36 6.95 -10.91
N PHE A 120 -18.20 7.50 -9.71
CA PHE A 120 -17.96 6.77 -8.48
C PHE A 120 -19.10 7.09 -7.52
N ASP A 121 -19.59 6.10 -6.80
CA ASP A 121 -20.59 6.28 -5.74
C ASP A 121 -20.16 5.54 -4.48
N SER A 122 -20.45 6.12 -3.32
CA SER A 122 -20.13 5.51 -2.03
C SER A 122 -21.20 5.84 -1.01
N GLN A 123 -21.59 4.81 -0.26
CA GLN A 123 -22.62 4.88 0.76
C GLN A 123 -22.12 4.24 2.05
N GLU A 124 -22.36 4.90 3.18
CA GLU A 124 -22.16 4.31 4.50
C GLU A 124 -23.24 3.24 4.74
N ALA A 125 -22.83 2.07 5.25
CA ALA A 125 -23.76 1.00 5.56
C ALA A 125 -24.68 1.43 6.72
N PRO A 126 -25.95 1.02 6.72
CA PRO A 126 -26.84 1.27 7.85
C PRO A 126 -26.28 0.58 9.10
N PRO A 127 -26.46 1.18 10.30
CA PRO A 127 -26.02 0.57 11.55
C PRO A 127 -26.69 -0.80 11.75
N SER A 128 -25.92 -1.75 12.27
CA SER A 128 -26.38 -3.13 12.54
C SER A 128 -27.27 -3.26 13.77
#